data_AF-A0A9Q0D1T5-F1
#
_entry.id   AF-A0A9Q0D1T5-F1
#
_cell.length_a   1.000
_cell.length_b   1.000
_cell.length_c   1.000
_cell.angle_alpha   90.00
_cell.angle_beta   90.00
_cell.angle_gamma   90.00
#
_symmetry.space_group_name_H-M   'P 1'
#
loop_
_entity.id
_entity.type
_entity.pdbx_description
1 polymer ?
#
loop_
_entity_poly.entity_id
_entity_poly.type
_entity_poly.pdbx_seq_one_letter_code
_entity_poly.pdbx_strand_id
1 'polypeptide(L)'
;MFATDVIDVANELNIPSYIYYPSTATSLSLSSHLSCQERENDQKDSSEMEDIHVPGLIPIPSTCLPNHFLYRNSASYKWIMHHGRRCNEAKAVIVNSNIYLEKAAVETLAEGTLHAPDMKLPDIYPIGPVVSLGKNISRDHECLNWLDMQPKKSVVFLCFGSIGAFDMSQIRQIASALEQSGHRFLWAIRTPSKELLR
;
A
#
# COMPACT_ATOMS: atom_id res chain seq x y z
N MET A 1 3.26 4.21 -6.55
CA MET A 1 3.55 3.75 -7.91
C MET A 1 2.37 4.13 -8.80
N PHE A 2 2.41 5.33 -9.38
CA PHE A 2 1.34 5.86 -10.26
C PHE A 2 1.89 6.72 -11.41
N ALA A 3 3.21 6.76 -11.55
CA ALA A 3 3.92 7.67 -12.46
C ALA A 3 5.02 6.93 -13.22
N THR A 4 4.84 5.62 -13.46
CA THR A 4 5.85 4.83 -14.19
C THR A 4 5.92 5.22 -15.66
N ASP A 5 4.91 5.89 -16.22
CA ASP A 5 4.96 6.39 -17.60
C ASP A 5 6.01 7.51 -17.78
N VAL A 6 6.44 8.14 -16.67
CA VAL A 6 7.55 9.11 -16.68
C VAL A 6 8.89 8.43 -17.02
N ILE A 7 8.98 7.10 -16.92
CA ILE A 7 10.16 6.33 -17.34
C ILE A 7 10.45 6.57 -18.82
N ASP A 8 9.42 6.66 -19.67
CA ASP A 8 9.61 6.86 -21.11
C ASP A 8 10.26 8.22 -21.40
N VAL A 9 9.78 9.27 -20.74
CA VAL A 9 10.37 10.61 -20.81
C VAL A 9 11.81 10.63 -20.28
N ALA A 10 12.08 9.91 -19.19
CA ALA A 10 13.43 9.81 -18.64
C ALA A 10 14.37 9.08 -19.62
N ASN A 11 13.89 8.04 -20.30
CA ASN A 11 14.64 7.31 -21.32
C ASN A 11 14.98 8.20 -22.53
N GLU A 12 14.03 9.00 -23.02
CA GLU A 12 14.28 10.00 -24.09
C GLU A 12 15.40 10.99 -23.72
N LEU A 13 15.49 11.34 -22.45
CA LEU A 13 16.49 12.26 -21.91
C LEU A 13 17.77 11.56 -21.43
N ASN A 14 17.88 10.23 -21.58
CA ASN A 14 18.98 9.41 -21.04
C ASN A 14 19.21 9.57 -19.52
N ILE A 15 18.11 9.71 -18.76
CA ILE A 15 18.12 9.85 -17.31
C ILE A 15 17.72 8.50 -16.66
N PRO A 16 18.49 7.98 -15.69
CA PRO A 16 18.13 6.74 -15.00
C PRO A 16 16.89 6.93 -14.13
N SER A 17 15.90 6.07 -14.32
CA SER A 17 14.66 6.07 -13.53
C SER A 17 14.77 5.20 -12.28
N TYR A 18 14.29 5.72 -11.16
CA TYR A 18 14.17 5.01 -9.88
C TYR A 18 12.72 5.10 -9.40
N ILE A 19 12.16 4.00 -8.90
CA ILE A 19 10.79 3.99 -8.36
C ILE A 19 10.85 3.95 -6.85
N TYR A 20 10.19 4.91 -6.20
CA TYR A 20 9.85 4.78 -4.79
C TYR A 20 8.50 4.07 -4.65
N TYR A 21 8.51 2.91 -3.98
CA TYR A 21 7.34 2.12 -3.62
C TYR A 21 6.96 2.40 -2.15
N PRO A 22 5.99 3.30 -1.90
CA PRO A 22 5.68 3.77 -0.54
C PRO A 22 4.84 2.79 0.28
N SER A 23 4.76 1.52 -0.15
CA SER A 23 4.01 0.45 0.52
C SER A 23 4.97 -0.69 0.87
N THR A 24 4.42 -1.81 1.34
CA THR A 24 5.15 -2.95 1.91
C THR A 24 5.89 -3.77 0.85
N ALA A 25 6.93 -4.50 1.27
CA ALA A 25 7.63 -5.45 0.42
C ALA A 25 6.70 -6.58 -0.03
N THR A 26 5.82 -7.07 0.85
CA THR A 26 4.80 -8.08 0.51
C THR A 26 3.89 -7.61 -0.63
N SER A 27 3.45 -6.36 -0.60
CA SER A 27 2.62 -5.78 -1.65
C SER A 27 3.38 -5.65 -2.98
N LEU A 28 4.67 -5.31 -2.94
CA LEU A 28 5.52 -5.29 -4.13
C LEU A 28 5.70 -6.70 -4.71
N SER A 29 6.00 -7.71 -3.89
CA SER A 29 6.12 -9.11 -4.33
C SER A 29 4.84 -9.61 -4.99
N LEU A 30 3.69 -9.32 -4.40
CA LEU A 30 2.38 -9.64 -4.99
C LEU A 30 2.19 -8.97 -6.35
N SER A 31 2.44 -7.66 -6.44
CA SER A 31 2.31 -6.92 -7.69
C SER A 31 3.23 -7.45 -8.78
N SER A 32 4.49 -7.74 -8.44
CA SER A 32 5.47 -8.31 -9.38
C SER A 32 5.06 -9.70 -9.85
N HIS A 33 4.63 -10.57 -8.94
CA HIS A 33 4.20 -11.92 -9.25
C HIS A 33 2.99 -11.93 -10.22
N LEU A 34 1.95 -11.16 -9.91
CA LEU A 34 0.76 -11.06 -10.76
C LEU A 34 1.08 -10.47 -12.14
N SER A 35 1.94 -9.44 -12.18
CA SER A 35 2.36 -8.80 -13.43
C SER A 35 3.10 -9.76 -14.38
N CYS A 36 3.75 -10.79 -13.83
CA CYS A 36 4.41 -11.85 -14.61
C CYS A 36 3.41 -12.89 -15.11
N GLN A 37 2.52 -13.36 -14.24
CA GLN A 37 1.52 -14.38 -14.59
C GLN A 37 0.58 -13.93 -15.72
N GLU A 38 0.22 -12.64 -15.78
CA GLU A 38 -0.60 -12.12 -16.88
C GLU A 38 0.07 -12.23 -18.25
N ARG A 39 1.41 -12.21 -18.33
CA ARG A 39 2.10 -12.41 -19.61
C ARG A 39 1.93 -13.82 -20.16
N GLU A 40 1.64 -14.79 -19.29
CA GLU A 40 1.56 -16.22 -19.63
C GLU A 40 0.12 -16.70 -19.85
N ASN A 41 -0.90 -15.99 -19.34
CA ASN A 41 -2.29 -16.44 -19.35
C ASN A 41 -3.27 -15.36 -19.87
N ASP A 42 -3.45 -15.29 -21.18
CA ASP A 42 -4.50 -14.48 -21.85
C ASP A 42 -5.93 -15.09 -21.70
N GLN A 43 -6.14 -16.14 -20.90
CA GLN A 43 -7.34 -17.00 -21.01
C GLN A 43 -8.01 -17.46 -19.69
N LYS A 44 -8.01 -16.69 -18.60
CA LYS A 44 -8.87 -17.01 -17.44
C LYS A 44 -10.00 -15.98 -17.21
N ASP A 45 -11.21 -16.49 -17.35
CA ASP A 45 -12.51 -15.80 -17.45
C ASP A 45 -13.18 -15.51 -16.08
N SER A 46 -12.50 -15.78 -14.94
CA SER A 46 -13.05 -15.39 -13.63
C SER A 46 -12.77 -13.92 -13.36
N SER A 47 -13.86 -13.16 -13.14
CA SER A 47 -13.73 -11.74 -12.80
C SER A 47 -13.14 -11.50 -11.41
N GLU A 48 -13.34 -12.43 -10.47
CA GLU A 48 -12.89 -12.37 -9.08
C GLU A 48 -11.57 -13.14 -8.87
N MET A 49 -10.76 -12.65 -7.93
CA MET A 49 -9.51 -13.29 -7.51
C MET A 49 -9.75 -14.43 -6.51
N GLU A 50 -9.05 -15.53 -6.73
CA GLU A 50 -8.86 -16.60 -5.76
C GLU A 50 -7.68 -16.28 -4.83
N ASP A 51 -7.43 -17.17 -3.86
CA ASP A 51 -6.25 -17.09 -3.00
C ASP A 51 -4.97 -17.11 -3.84
N ILE A 52 -4.03 -16.22 -3.50
CA ILE A 52 -2.82 -16.01 -4.30
C ILE A 52 -1.62 -16.65 -3.59
N HIS A 53 -0.91 -17.48 -4.34
CA HIS A 53 0.33 -18.08 -3.87
C HIS A 53 1.54 -17.44 -4.55
N VAL A 54 2.21 -16.55 -3.81
CA VAL A 54 3.47 -15.94 -4.23
C VAL A 54 4.63 -16.81 -3.70
N PRO A 55 5.56 -17.28 -4.55
CA PRO A 55 6.70 -18.08 -4.11
C PRO A 55 7.48 -17.41 -2.97
N GLY A 56 7.75 -18.16 -1.90
CA GLY A 56 8.45 -17.67 -0.71
C GLY A 56 7.60 -16.89 0.29
N LEU A 57 6.32 -16.63 -0.01
CA LEU A 57 5.38 -15.99 0.91
C LEU A 57 4.31 -16.97 1.40
N ILE A 58 3.67 -16.59 2.52
CA ILE A 58 2.44 -17.27 2.95
C ILE A 58 1.33 -17.03 1.92
N PRO A 59 0.42 -18.01 1.69
CA PRO A 59 -0.74 -17.80 0.85
C PRO A 59 -1.53 -16.57 1.29
N ILE A 60 -1.92 -15.73 0.34
CA ILE A 60 -2.67 -14.50 0.58
C ILE A 60 -4.15 -14.81 0.28
N PRO A 61 -5.03 -14.83 1.30
CA PRO A 61 -6.45 -15.05 1.08
C PRO A 61 -7.04 -13.95 0.20
N SER A 62 -7.97 -14.30 -0.68
CA SER A 62 -8.65 -13.32 -1.55
C SER A 62 -9.33 -12.21 -0.74
N THR A 63 -9.86 -12.54 0.44
CA THR A 63 -10.49 -11.61 1.39
C THR A 63 -9.53 -10.57 2.00
N CYS A 64 -8.22 -10.81 1.92
CA CYS A 64 -7.19 -9.89 2.37
C CYS A 64 -6.62 -9.02 1.24
N LEU A 65 -7.04 -9.25 -0.01
CA LEU A 65 -6.55 -8.46 -1.13
C LEU A 65 -7.12 -7.05 -1.09
N PRO A 66 -6.29 -6.03 -1.33
CA PRO A 66 -6.80 -4.68 -1.57
C PRO A 66 -7.82 -4.66 -2.72
N ASN A 67 -8.82 -3.79 -2.65
CA ASN A 67 -9.91 -3.70 -3.64
C ASN A 67 -9.43 -3.63 -5.09
N HIS A 68 -8.28 -3.00 -5.33
CA HIS A 68 -7.71 -2.86 -6.66
C HIS A 68 -7.09 -4.14 -7.23
N PHE A 69 -6.89 -5.18 -6.41
CA PHE A 69 -6.51 -6.52 -6.87
C PHE A 69 -7.70 -7.44 -7.08
N LEU A 70 -8.84 -7.22 -6.41
CA LEU A 70 -9.96 -8.19 -6.34
C LEU A 70 -10.61 -8.54 -7.67
N TYR A 71 -10.65 -7.60 -8.61
CA TYR A 71 -11.39 -7.74 -9.87
C TYR A 71 -10.50 -7.54 -11.09
N ARG A 72 -10.15 -8.63 -11.79
CA ARG A 72 -9.21 -8.63 -12.93
C ARG A 72 -9.63 -7.68 -14.06
N ASN A 73 -10.94 -7.58 -14.29
CA ASN A 73 -11.49 -6.73 -15.35
C ASN A 73 -11.62 -5.26 -14.96
N SER A 74 -11.38 -4.90 -13.70
CA SER A 74 -11.51 -3.52 -13.23
C SER A 74 -10.39 -2.62 -13.79
N ALA A 75 -10.72 -1.34 -13.98
CA ALA A 75 -9.73 -0.35 -14.38
C ALA A 75 -8.57 -0.26 -13.37
N SER A 76 -8.89 -0.33 -12.07
CA SER A 76 -7.91 -0.30 -10.98
C SER A 76 -6.91 -1.45 -11.05
N TYR A 77 -7.38 -2.66 -11.39
CA TYR A 77 -6.51 -3.82 -11.55
C TYR A 77 -5.57 -3.67 -12.73
N LYS A 78 -6.12 -3.34 -13.92
CA LYS A 78 -5.32 -3.10 -15.14
C LYS A 78 -4.27 -2.01 -14.92
N TRP A 79 -4.64 -0.95 -14.19
CA TRP A 79 -3.75 0.15 -13.85
C TRP A 79 -2.56 -0.29 -12.98
N ILE A 80 -2.81 -1.15 -11.99
CA ILE A 80 -1.73 -1.65 -11.12
C ILE A 80 -0.86 -2.69 -11.83
N MET A 81 -1.44 -3.55 -12.65
CA MET A 81 -0.66 -4.48 -13.46
C MET A 81 0.22 -3.74 -14.47
N HIS A 82 -0.28 -2.66 -15.08
CA HIS A 82 0.51 -1.78 -15.94
C HIS A 82 1.73 -1.24 -15.20
N HIS A 83 1.52 -0.57 -14.06
CA HIS A 83 2.63 0.00 -13.30
C HIS A 83 3.56 -1.07 -12.70
N GLY A 84 3.02 -2.21 -12.28
CA GLY A 84 3.79 -3.35 -11.77
C GLY A 84 4.74 -3.90 -12.82
N ARG A 85 4.28 -4.06 -14.06
CA ARG A 85 5.15 -4.44 -15.20
C ARG A 85 6.25 -3.42 -15.44
N ARG A 86 5.90 -2.13 -15.43
CA ARG A 86 6.82 -1.02 -15.71
C ARG A 86 7.89 -0.85 -14.64
N CYS A 87 7.73 -1.47 -13.46
CA CYS A 87 8.78 -1.48 -12.45
C CYS A 87 10.07 -2.16 -12.91
N ASN A 88 9.96 -3.16 -13.79
CA ASN A 88 11.12 -3.87 -14.30
C ASN A 88 11.98 -3.04 -15.25
N GLU A 89 11.50 -1.87 -15.65
CA GLU A 89 12.20 -0.94 -16.53
C GLU A 89 12.91 0.16 -15.76
N ALA A 90 12.64 0.29 -14.46
CA ALA A 90 13.41 1.14 -13.58
C ALA A 90 14.79 0.55 -13.33
N LYS A 91 15.78 1.41 -13.11
CA LYS A 91 17.12 1.00 -12.70
C LYS A 91 17.10 0.30 -11.34
N ALA A 92 16.22 0.76 -10.44
CA ALA A 92 16.00 0.16 -9.14
C ALA A 92 14.64 0.57 -8.56
N VAL A 93 14.15 -0.26 -7.64
CA VAL A 93 12.96 0.02 -6.82
C VAL A 93 13.38 0.20 -5.36
N ILE A 94 13.04 1.35 -4.80
CA ILE A 94 13.24 1.70 -3.40
C ILE A 94 11.93 1.42 -2.67
N VAL A 95 11.90 0.45 -1.76
CA VAL A 95 10.69 0.03 -1.06
C VAL A 95 10.68 0.55 0.38
N ASN A 96 9.52 1.03 0.84
CA ASN A 96 9.32 1.52 2.21
C ASN A 96 9.11 0.38 3.20
N SER A 97 10.07 -0.54 3.25
CA SER A 97 10.11 -1.70 4.16
C SER A 97 11.54 -2.04 4.54
N ASN A 98 11.74 -3.00 5.44
CA ASN A 98 13.05 -3.53 5.80
C ASN A 98 12.99 -5.02 6.18
N ILE A 99 14.16 -5.64 6.22
CA ILE A 99 14.34 -7.07 6.53
C ILE A 99 13.80 -7.48 7.90
N TYR A 100 13.79 -6.57 8.88
CA TYR A 100 13.29 -6.87 10.23
C TYR A 100 11.76 -6.88 10.30
N LEU A 101 11.08 -6.17 9.38
CA LEU A 101 9.62 -6.13 9.29
C LEU A 101 9.07 -7.22 8.38
N GLU A 102 9.69 -7.45 7.22
CA GLU A 102 9.14 -8.31 6.17
C GLU A 102 10.21 -9.23 5.57
N LYS A 103 10.88 -10.01 6.43
CA LYS A 103 12.01 -10.86 6.06
C LYS A 103 11.76 -11.69 4.79
N ALA A 104 10.68 -12.48 4.78
CA ALA A 104 10.35 -13.37 3.67
C ALA A 104 10.15 -12.59 2.35
N ALA A 105 9.42 -11.47 2.38
CA ALA A 105 9.20 -10.68 1.17
C ALA A 105 10.46 -10.00 0.65
N VAL A 106 11.31 -9.49 1.52
CA VAL A 106 12.59 -8.89 1.13
C VAL A 106 13.54 -9.94 0.53
N GLU A 107 13.64 -11.12 1.14
CA GLU A 107 14.47 -12.23 0.62
C GLU A 107 13.95 -12.72 -0.73
N THR A 108 12.64 -12.98 -0.85
CA THR A 108 11.98 -13.35 -2.12
C THR A 108 12.26 -12.34 -3.24
N LEU A 109 12.19 -11.04 -2.95
CA LEU A 109 12.47 -9.99 -3.92
C LEU A 109 13.95 -9.95 -4.33
N ALA A 110 14.87 -10.19 -3.37
CA ALA A 110 16.30 -10.19 -3.62
C ALA A 110 16.77 -11.42 -4.41
N GLU A 111 16.16 -12.57 -4.18
CA GLU A 111 16.47 -13.83 -4.87
C GLU A 111 15.93 -13.88 -6.30
N GLY A 112 14.96 -13.02 -6.65
CA GLY A 112 14.39 -12.99 -8.00
C GLY A 112 13.45 -14.16 -8.32
N THR A 113 13.02 -14.92 -7.31
CA THR A 113 12.21 -16.15 -7.47
C THR A 113 10.76 -15.90 -7.94
N LEU A 114 10.38 -14.64 -8.13
CA LEU A 114 9.03 -14.22 -8.51
C LEU A 114 8.76 -14.24 -10.02
N HIS A 115 9.79 -14.38 -10.85
CA HIS A 115 9.74 -14.10 -12.29
C HIS A 115 9.97 -15.35 -13.15
N ALA A 116 9.48 -15.28 -14.39
CA ALA A 116 9.87 -16.21 -15.45
C ALA A 116 11.39 -16.13 -15.70
N PRO A 117 12.02 -17.22 -16.20
CA PRO A 117 13.49 -17.31 -16.33
C PRO A 117 14.17 -16.19 -17.14
N ASP A 118 13.42 -15.51 -18.01
CA ASP A 118 13.87 -14.44 -18.91
C ASP A 118 13.63 -13.02 -18.35
N MET A 119 13.01 -12.90 -17.18
CA MET A 119 12.63 -11.61 -16.61
C MET A 119 13.41 -11.32 -15.33
N LYS A 120 14.29 -10.31 -15.40
CA LYS A 120 15.10 -9.89 -14.26
C LYS A 120 14.40 -8.78 -13.48
N LEU A 121 14.32 -8.93 -12.15
CA LEU A 121 13.93 -7.82 -11.27
C LEU A 121 14.97 -6.70 -11.29
N PRO A 122 14.53 -5.44 -11.18
CA PRO A 122 15.44 -4.34 -10.90
C PRO A 122 16.04 -4.51 -9.49
N ASP A 123 17.14 -3.83 -9.22
CA ASP A 123 17.72 -3.85 -7.87
C ASP A 123 16.71 -3.31 -6.86
N ILE A 124 16.51 -4.04 -5.75
CA ILE A 124 15.52 -3.68 -4.71
C ILE A 124 16.24 -3.14 -3.48
N TYR A 125 15.85 -1.93 -3.04
CA TYR A 125 16.42 -1.26 -1.88
C TYR A 125 15.37 -1.07 -0.78
N PRO A 126 15.35 -1.92 0.25
CA PRO A 126 14.44 -1.79 1.39
C PRO A 126 14.99 -0.79 2.42
N ILE A 127 14.51 0.46 2.38
CA ILE A 127 15.04 1.57 3.20
C ILE A 127 14.08 2.02 4.32
N GLY A 128 13.00 1.28 4.54
CA GLY A 128 11.95 1.63 5.50
C GLY A 128 12.37 1.46 6.96
N PRO A 129 11.65 2.08 7.91
CA PRO A 129 10.47 2.91 7.68
C PRO A 129 10.86 4.35 7.33
N VAL A 130 10.48 4.78 6.13
CA VAL A 130 10.54 6.17 5.68
C VAL A 130 9.22 6.82 6.07
N VAL A 131 9.28 7.62 7.14
CA VAL A 131 8.13 8.34 7.70
C VAL A 131 8.47 9.82 7.75
N SER A 132 7.60 10.66 7.20
CA SER A 132 7.74 12.11 7.34
C SER A 132 7.13 12.54 8.67
N LEU A 133 7.97 12.93 9.63
CA LEU A 133 7.52 13.33 10.97
C LEU A 133 7.08 14.81 11.05
N GLY A 134 6.98 15.53 9.92
CA GLY A 134 6.54 16.92 9.86
C GLY A 134 7.47 17.90 10.58
N LYS A 135 8.29 18.67 9.85
CA LYS A 135 9.29 19.57 10.48
C LYS A 135 8.71 20.84 11.11
N ASN A 136 7.46 21.22 10.79
CA ASN A 136 6.84 22.48 11.20
C ASN A 136 5.39 22.28 11.72
N ILE A 137 5.16 21.29 12.57
CA ILE A 137 3.87 21.20 13.26
C ILE A 137 3.90 22.24 14.38
N SER A 138 3.04 23.25 14.32
CA SER A 138 2.79 24.12 15.48
C SER A 138 2.37 23.22 16.63
N ARG A 139 3.21 23.14 17.67
CA ARG A 139 2.88 22.36 18.87
C ARG A 139 1.73 23.01 19.65
N ASP A 140 1.42 24.26 19.34
CA ASP A 140 0.32 24.99 19.95
C ASP A 140 -1.02 24.65 19.29
N HIS A 141 -1.33 23.35 19.23
CA HIS A 141 -2.63 22.85 18.78
C HIS A 141 -3.37 22.28 19.99
N GLU A 142 -4.63 22.65 20.17
CA GLU A 142 -5.43 22.29 21.34
C GLU A 142 -5.46 20.77 21.60
N CYS A 143 -5.53 19.95 20.54
CA CYS A 143 -5.45 18.49 20.67
C CYS A 143 -4.11 17.98 21.23
N LEU A 144 -2.99 18.63 20.89
CA LEU A 144 -1.67 18.25 21.41
C LEU A 144 -1.54 18.69 22.87
N ASN A 145 -1.99 19.90 23.20
CA ASN A 145 -2.06 20.38 24.58
C ASN A 145 -2.94 19.47 25.46
N TRP A 146 -4.09 19.00 24.95
CA TRP A 146 -4.92 18.02 25.64
C TRP A 146 -4.22 16.67 25.82
N LEU A 147 -3.50 16.20 24.80
CA LEU A 147 -2.77 14.94 24.82
C LEU A 147 -1.63 14.97 25.85
N ASP A 148 -0.92 16.09 25.97
CA ASP A 148 0.17 16.29 26.93
C ASP A 148 -0.29 16.20 28.40
N MET A 149 -1.58 16.44 28.67
CA MET A 149 -2.17 16.29 30.01
C MET A 149 -2.56 14.85 30.37
N GLN A 150 -2.45 13.89 29.45
CA GLN A 150 -2.88 12.51 29.68
C GLN A 150 -1.74 11.62 30.22
N PRO A 151 -2.05 10.56 30.98
CA PRO A 151 -1.05 9.57 31.36
C PRO A 151 -0.34 8.94 30.15
N LYS A 152 0.93 8.55 30.33
CA LYS A 152 1.70 7.89 29.27
C LYS A 152 0.98 6.62 28.81
N LYS A 153 0.88 6.45 27.49
CA LYS A 153 0.27 5.28 26.83
C LYS A 153 -1.21 5.05 27.21
N SER A 154 -1.97 6.09 27.55
CA SER A 154 -3.38 5.96 27.96
C SER A 154 -4.42 6.45 26.95
N VAL A 155 -4.00 6.95 25.79
CA VAL A 155 -4.90 7.51 24.76
C VAL A 155 -4.83 6.66 23.50
N VAL A 156 -5.99 6.27 22.98
CA VAL A 156 -6.13 5.62 21.68
C VAL A 156 -6.23 6.68 20.59
N PHE A 157 -5.32 6.66 19.62
CA PHE A 157 -5.45 7.46 18.41
C PHE A 157 -6.19 6.65 17.34
N LEU A 158 -7.33 7.17 16.88
CA LEU A 158 -8.13 6.56 15.82
C LEU A 158 -8.07 7.43 14.56
N CYS A 159 -7.62 6.86 13.44
CA CYS A 159 -7.54 7.53 12.16
C CYS A 159 -7.61 6.49 11.03
N PHE A 160 -8.43 6.75 10.02
CA PHE A 160 -8.61 5.89 8.85
C PHE A 160 -7.92 6.47 7.61
N GLY A 161 -6.82 7.19 7.82
CA GLY A 161 -6.05 7.84 6.77
C GLY A 161 -6.73 9.09 6.20
N SER A 162 -6.17 9.61 5.11
CA SER A 162 -6.65 10.83 4.46
C SER A 162 -7.93 10.65 3.65
N ILE A 163 -8.20 9.41 3.19
CA ILE A 163 -9.31 9.08 2.29
C ILE A 163 -10.44 8.32 3.02
N GLY A 164 -10.17 7.67 4.15
CA GLY A 164 -11.18 6.89 4.88
C GLY A 164 -12.33 7.76 5.38
N ALA A 165 -13.53 7.48 4.88
CA ALA A 165 -14.78 8.09 5.28
C ALA A 165 -15.86 7.01 5.37
N PHE A 166 -16.75 7.15 6.36
CA PHE A 166 -17.79 6.17 6.64
C PHE A 166 -19.15 6.84 6.68
N ASP A 167 -20.20 6.05 6.45
CA ASP A 167 -21.55 6.55 6.61
C ASP A 167 -21.89 6.88 8.08
N MET A 168 -22.98 7.61 8.28
CA MET A 168 -23.39 8.04 9.61
C MET A 168 -23.78 6.88 10.53
N SER A 169 -24.25 5.75 10.00
CA SER A 169 -24.55 4.56 10.83
C SER A 169 -23.27 3.97 11.42
N GLN A 170 -22.23 3.80 10.61
CA GLN A 170 -20.96 3.25 11.04
C GLN A 170 -20.23 4.22 11.98
N ILE A 171 -20.26 5.53 11.70
CA ILE A 171 -19.73 6.56 12.61
C ILE A 171 -20.40 6.47 14.00
N ARG A 172 -21.72 6.32 14.06
CA ARG A 172 -22.45 6.19 15.33
C ARG A 172 -22.05 4.93 16.09
N GLN A 173 -21.85 3.81 15.41
CA GLN A 173 -21.40 2.58 16.04
C GLN A 173 -19.98 2.71 16.59
N ILE A 174 -19.05 3.32 15.83
CA ILE A 174 -17.69 3.58 16.29
C ILE A 174 -17.71 4.52 17.50
N ALA A 175 -18.48 5.60 17.47
CA ALA A 175 -18.63 6.54 18.59
C ALA A 175 -19.16 5.83 19.85
N SER A 176 -20.22 5.03 19.70
CA SER A 176 -20.81 4.25 20.79
C SER A 176 -19.81 3.25 21.39
N ALA A 177 -19.02 2.58 20.55
CA ALA A 177 -17.98 1.66 21.01
C ALA A 177 -16.85 2.38 21.75
N LEU A 178 -16.41 3.55 21.26
CA LEU A 178 -15.40 4.37 21.92
C LEU A 178 -15.87 4.85 23.30
N GLU A 179 -17.12 5.33 23.40
CA GLU A 179 -17.73 5.75 24.67
C GLU A 179 -17.82 4.59 25.67
N GLN A 180 -18.33 3.44 25.24
CA GLN A 180 -18.46 2.25 26.08
C GLN A 180 -17.11 1.66 26.50
N SER A 181 -16.05 1.87 25.71
CA SER A 181 -14.72 1.34 26.03
C SER A 181 -14.11 1.94 27.29
N GLY A 182 -14.57 3.13 27.72
CA GLY A 182 -13.99 3.86 28.85
C GLY A 182 -12.55 4.35 28.64
N HIS A 183 -11.96 4.11 27.46
CA HIS A 183 -10.63 4.61 27.10
C HIS A 183 -10.70 6.08 26.69
N ARG A 184 -9.65 6.83 27.00
CA ARG A 184 -9.44 8.15 26.41
C ARG A 184 -9.08 7.95 24.95
N PHE A 185 -9.65 8.74 24.06
CA PHE A 185 -9.36 8.63 22.63
C PHE A 185 -9.22 10.00 21.98
N LEU A 186 -8.45 10.04 20.89
CA LEU A 186 -8.39 11.13 19.94
C LEU A 186 -8.75 10.57 18.57
N TRP A 187 -9.86 11.00 18.00
CA TRP A 187 -10.38 10.48 16.74
C TRP A 187 -10.37 11.54 15.63
N ALA A 188 -9.53 11.33 14.61
CA ALA A 188 -9.57 12.11 13.38
C ALA A 188 -10.69 11.57 12.46
N ILE A 189 -11.88 12.15 12.59
CA ILE A 189 -13.07 11.76 11.84
C ILE A 189 -13.24 12.56 10.55
N ARG A 190 -13.69 11.90 9.48
CA ARG A 190 -14.12 12.52 8.23
C ARG A 190 -15.53 12.03 7.89
N THR A 191 -16.39 12.93 7.44
CA THR A 191 -17.68 12.59 6.84
C THR A 191 -17.55 12.59 5.31
N PRO A 192 -18.27 11.72 4.59
CA PRO A 192 -18.26 11.73 3.13
C PRO A 192 -18.67 13.10 2.61
N SER A 193 -17.96 13.63 1.62
CA SER A 193 -18.42 14.83 0.92
C SER A 193 -19.72 14.51 0.17
N LYS A 194 -20.62 15.49 0.01
CA LYS A 194 -21.86 15.31 -0.77
C LYS A 194 -21.59 14.92 -2.24
N GLU A 195 -20.37 15.08 -2.73
CA GLU A 195 -19.96 14.74 -4.10
C GLU A 195 -19.61 13.26 -4.27
N LEU A 196 -19.24 12.55 -3.20
CA LEU A 196 -18.98 11.11 -3.20
C LEU A 196 -20.26 10.25 -3.09
N LEU A 197 -21.43 10.90 -3.04
CA LEU A 197 -22.76 10.29 -3.00
C LEU A 197 -23.51 10.38 -4.34
N ARG A 198 -22.80 10.71 -5.43
CA ARG A 198 -23.33 10.74 -6.80
C ARG A 198 -22.69 9.70 -7.68
#